data_AF-A0A2E0UTV7-F1
#
_entry.id   AF-A0A2E0UTV7-F1
#
_cell.length_a   1.000
_cell.length_b   1.000
_cell.length_c   1.000
_cell.angle_alpha   90.00
_cell.angle_beta   90.00
_cell.angle_gamma   90.00
#
_symmetry.space_group_name_H-M   'P 1'
#
loop_
_entity.id
_entity.type
_entity.pdbx_description
1 polymer ?
#
loop_
_entity_poly.entity_id
_entity_poly.type
_entity_poly.pdbx_seq_one_letter_code
_entity_poly.pdbx_strand_id
1 'polypeptide(L)'
;MKCPTCKSKNIKITQTIELPPDGINDEITLQTVECEHCDFYALAVYRESRRGALDSESWVHEGLRVSEGDFQTIRELIQSCPSPSDKRCQCESHQVLGHQTDYRWDGLDHSGVEIKDMFILR
;
A
#
# COMPACT_ATOMS: atom_id res chain seq x y z
N MET A 1 -7.22 -14.03 0.79
CA MET A 1 -5.96 -13.88 0.01
C MET A 1 -5.29 -15.24 -0.25
N LYS A 2 -5.04 -15.58 -1.52
CA LYS A 2 -4.26 -16.75 -1.95
C LYS A 2 -2.91 -16.29 -2.49
N CYS A 3 -1.82 -16.98 -2.14
CA CYS A 3 -0.51 -16.71 -2.70
C CYS A 3 -0.47 -17.02 -4.19
N PRO A 4 -0.06 -16.08 -5.06
CA PRO A 4 0.03 -16.35 -6.50
C PRO A 4 1.12 -17.40 -6.82
N THR A 5 2.14 -17.53 -5.97
CA THR A 5 3.24 -18.49 -6.16
C THR A 5 2.87 -19.89 -5.68
N CYS A 6 2.55 -20.08 -4.40
CA CYS A 6 2.32 -21.41 -3.82
C CYS A 6 0.84 -21.81 -3.76
N LYS A 7 -0.09 -20.92 -4.14
CA LYS A 7 -1.57 -21.10 -4.08
C LYS A 7 -2.14 -21.37 -2.68
N SER A 8 -1.30 -21.35 -1.64
CA SER A 8 -1.72 -21.46 -0.25
C SER A 8 -2.50 -20.22 0.18
N LYS A 9 -3.38 -20.35 1.18
CA LYS A 9 -4.17 -19.23 1.74
C LYS A 9 -3.46 -18.49 2.87
N ASN A 10 -2.12 -18.50 2.87
CA ASN A 10 -1.32 -18.00 3.99
C ASN A 10 -0.53 -16.74 3.59
N ILE A 11 -1.20 -15.78 2.95
CA ILE A 11 -0.66 -14.41 2.85
C ILE A 11 -1.13 -13.65 4.09
N LYS A 12 -0.21 -12.95 4.73
CA LYS A 12 -0.51 -12.02 5.82
C LYS A 12 -0.05 -10.62 5.45
N ILE A 13 -0.81 -9.63 5.90
CA ILE A 13 -0.35 -8.25 5.97
C ILE A 13 0.59 -8.17 7.18
N THR A 14 1.84 -7.78 6.94
CA THR A 14 2.86 -7.71 7.98
C THR A 14 3.00 -6.31 8.56
N GLN A 15 2.77 -5.28 7.75
CA GLN A 15 2.76 -3.88 8.17
C GLN A 15 1.74 -3.08 7.38
N THR A 16 1.33 -1.96 7.95
CA THR A 16 0.31 -1.07 7.41
C THR A 16 0.69 0.36 7.74
N ILE A 17 0.49 1.29 6.81
CA ILE A 17 0.53 2.73 7.04
C ILE A 17 -0.69 3.38 6.37
N GLU A 18 -1.38 4.25 7.09
CA GLU A 18 -2.48 5.07 6.60
C GLU A 18 -1.93 6.41 6.11
N LEU A 19 -2.09 6.70 4.84
CA LEU A 19 -1.51 7.88 4.20
C LEU A 19 -2.52 9.04 4.15
N PRO A 20 -2.05 10.28 3.99
CA PRO A 20 -2.92 11.42 3.78
C PRO A 20 -3.83 11.19 2.55
N PRO A 21 -5.08 11.65 2.59
CA PRO A 21 -5.98 11.57 1.43
C PRO A 21 -5.42 12.38 0.25
N ASP A 22 -5.80 12.00 -0.96
CA ASP A 22 -5.50 12.77 -2.17
C ASP A 22 -6.77 13.46 -2.72
N GLY A 23 -6.69 14.03 -3.92
CA GLY A 23 -7.81 14.74 -4.54
C GLY A 23 -9.00 13.84 -4.93
N ILE A 24 -8.85 12.51 -4.89
CA ILE A 24 -9.83 11.53 -5.36
C ILE A 24 -10.24 10.54 -4.25
N ASN A 25 -9.28 10.12 -3.43
CA ASN A 25 -9.39 9.09 -2.41
C ASN A 25 -9.35 9.72 -1.02
N ASP A 26 -10.38 9.43 -0.23
CA ASP A 26 -10.50 9.90 1.15
C ASP A 26 -9.69 9.03 2.13
N GLU A 27 -9.39 7.80 1.70
CA GLU A 27 -8.55 6.84 2.42
C GLU A 27 -7.55 6.19 1.47
N ILE A 28 -6.28 6.19 1.87
CA ILE A 28 -5.19 5.52 1.17
C ILE A 28 -4.40 4.76 2.24
N THR A 29 -4.26 3.45 2.06
CA THR A 29 -3.53 2.61 2.99
C THR A 29 -2.54 1.76 2.22
N LEU A 30 -1.27 1.86 2.59
CA LEU A 30 -0.19 1.05 2.04
C LEU A 30 0.15 -0.06 3.04
N GLN A 31 0.32 -1.27 2.53
CA GLN A 31 0.52 -2.47 3.31
C GLN A 31 1.66 -3.30 2.72
N THR A 32 2.42 -3.97 3.57
CA THR A 32 3.34 -5.03 3.14
C THR A 32 2.65 -6.38 3.31
N VAL A 33 2.74 -7.24 2.30
CA VAL A 33 2.16 -8.58 2.34
C VAL A 33 3.24 -9.63 2.09
N GLU A 34 3.25 -10.66 2.93
CA GLU A 34 4.22 -11.76 2.87
C GLU A 34 3.46 -13.10 2.97
N CYS A 35 3.96 -14.12 2.27
CA CYS A 35 3.43 -15.48 2.42
C CYS A 35 4.20 -16.24 3.50
N GLU A 36 3.51 -16.90 4.42
CA GLU A 36 4.16 -17.65 5.50
C GLU A 36 4.77 -18.98 5.05
N HIS A 37 4.47 -19.45 3.83
CA HIS A 37 4.89 -20.77 3.33
C HIS A 37 5.89 -20.71 2.18
N CYS A 38 6.10 -19.55 1.57
CA CYS A 38 7.08 -19.36 0.51
C CYS A 38 7.61 -17.93 0.53
N ASP A 39 8.71 -17.67 -0.16
CA ASP A 39 9.38 -16.36 -0.23
C ASP A 39 8.64 -15.33 -1.10
N PHE A 40 7.30 -15.38 -1.11
CA PHE A 40 6.49 -14.40 -1.81
C PHE A 40 6.27 -13.18 -0.92
N TYR A 41 6.64 -12.02 -1.45
CA TYR A 41 6.36 -10.72 -0.88
C TYR A 41 5.77 -9.81 -1.97
N ALA A 42 4.94 -8.86 -1.53
CA ALA A 42 4.36 -7.82 -2.36
C ALA A 42 3.94 -6.64 -1.50
N LEU A 43 3.63 -5.52 -2.14
CA LEU A 43 2.92 -4.43 -1.50
C LEU A 43 1.42 -4.59 -1.76
N ALA A 44 0.60 -3.99 -0.92
CA ALA A 44 -0.83 -3.91 -1.11
C ALA A 44 -1.28 -2.47 -0.89
N VAL A 45 -2.09 -1.95 -1.79
CA VAL A 45 -2.61 -0.59 -1.71
C VAL A 45 -4.12 -0.67 -1.67
N TYR A 46 -4.69 -0.19 -0.57
CA TYR A 46 -6.11 0.06 -0.43
C TYR A 46 -6.40 1.53 -0.68
N ARG A 47 -7.40 1.82 -1.50
CA ARG A 47 -7.89 3.18 -1.76
C ARG A 47 -9.41 3.18 -1.72
N GLU A 48 -9.98 4.15 -1.03
CA GLU A 48 -11.43 4.37 -0.97
C GLU A 48 -11.74 5.79 -1.45
N SER A 49 -12.68 5.90 -2.39
CA SER A 49 -13.28 7.18 -2.78
C SER A 49 -14.73 7.23 -2.34
N ARG A 50 -15.10 8.25 -1.57
CA ARG A 50 -16.50 8.53 -1.18
C ARG A 50 -17.16 9.58 -2.07
N ARG A 51 -16.50 9.97 -3.18
CA ARG A 51 -17.03 10.94 -4.14
C ARG A 51 -17.96 10.26 -5.16
N GLY A 52 -19.13 9.83 -4.70
CA GLY A 52 -20.20 9.27 -5.52
C GLY A 52 -21.58 9.50 -4.88
N ALA A 53 -22.65 9.30 -5.66
CA ALA A 53 -24.03 9.30 -5.15
C ALA A 53 -24.17 8.36 -3.93
N LEU A 54 -25.23 8.55 -3.14
CA LEU A 54 -25.54 7.92 -1.83
C LEU A 54 -25.35 6.38 -1.68
N ASP A 55 -24.93 5.65 -2.72
CA ASP A 55 -24.71 4.19 -2.73
C ASP A 55 -23.50 3.74 -3.59
N SER A 56 -22.56 4.64 -3.92
CA SER A 56 -21.44 4.31 -4.82
C SER A 56 -20.07 4.46 -4.15
N GLU A 57 -19.88 3.81 -2.99
CA GLU A 57 -18.56 3.58 -2.40
C GLU A 57 -17.71 2.77 -3.39
N SER A 58 -16.65 3.37 -3.91
CA SER A 58 -15.70 2.70 -4.79
C SER A 58 -14.40 2.52 -4.02
N TRP A 59 -14.12 1.28 -3.65
CA TRP A 59 -12.85 0.90 -3.05
C TRP A 59 -12.08 -0.05 -3.98
N VAL A 60 -10.76 0.04 -3.90
CA VAL A 60 -9.84 -0.79 -4.67
C VAL A 60 -8.78 -1.32 -3.72
N HIS A 61 -8.54 -2.63 -3.73
CA HIS A 61 -7.45 -3.27 -2.99
C HIS A 61 -6.57 -4.09 -3.95
N GLU A 62 -5.44 -3.51 -4.31
CA GLU A 62 -4.51 -4.06 -5.29
C GLU A 62 -3.23 -4.53 -4.62
N GLY A 63 -2.76 -5.70 -5.00
CA GLY A 63 -1.42 -6.19 -4.71
C GLY A 63 -0.46 -5.80 -5.83
N LEU A 64 0.73 -5.34 -5.46
CA LEU A 64 1.79 -4.90 -6.35
C LEU A 64 3.02 -5.77 -6.10
N ARG A 65 3.43 -6.54 -7.11
CA ARG A 65 4.68 -7.28 -7.04
C ARG A 65 5.84 -6.34 -7.32
N VAL A 66 6.81 -6.31 -6.41
CA VAL A 66 7.99 -5.44 -6.46
C VAL A 66 9.27 -6.26 -6.34
N SER A 67 10.44 -5.62 -6.46
CA SER A 67 11.71 -6.27 -6.15
C SER A 67 11.87 -6.49 -4.63
N GLU A 68 12.78 -7.38 -4.21
CA GLU A 68 13.08 -7.57 -2.79
C GLU A 68 13.61 -6.29 -2.14
N GLY A 69 14.49 -5.57 -2.85
CA GLY A 69 15.06 -4.32 -2.37
C GLY A 69 14.00 -3.25 -2.14
N ASP A 70 13.08 -3.06 -3.09
CA ASP A 70 11.97 -2.11 -2.94
C ASP A 70 11.04 -2.53 -1.81
N PHE A 71 10.75 -3.83 -1.70
CA PHE A 71 9.92 -4.36 -0.62
C PHE A 71 10.52 -4.06 0.76
N GLN A 72 11.82 -4.34 0.96
CA GLN A 72 12.51 -4.04 2.22
C GLN A 72 12.58 -2.54 2.48
N THR A 73 12.83 -1.72 1.45
CA THR A 73 12.87 -0.25 1.59
C THR A 73 11.53 0.30 2.10
N ILE A 74 10.42 -0.12 1.48
CA ILE A 74 9.08 0.31 1.90
C ILE A 74 8.73 -0.23 3.29
N ARG A 75 9.09 -1.49 3.57
CA ARG A 75 8.91 -2.10 4.89
C ARG A 75 9.62 -1.30 5.98
N GLU A 76 10.87 -0.92 5.76
CA GLU A 76 11.66 -0.11 6.70
C GLU A 76 11.07 1.30 6.88
N LEU A 77 10.62 1.93 5.78
CA LEU A 77 9.94 3.22 5.84
C LEU A 77 8.67 3.13 6.70
N ILE A 78 7.82 2.12 6.51
CA ILE A 78 6.61 1.95 7.33
C ILE A 78 6.98 1.72 8.80
N GLN A 79 7.96 0.86 9.08
CA GLN A 79 8.44 0.56 10.43
C GLN A 79 9.00 1.77 11.18
N SER A 80 9.61 2.71 10.45
CA SER A 80 10.18 3.93 11.05
C SER A 80 9.12 4.95 11.50
N CYS A 81 7.85 4.76 11.10
CA CYS A 81 6.77 5.64 11.52
C CYS A 81 6.39 5.40 12.99
N PRO A 82 6.34 6.44 13.84
CA PRO A 82 5.92 6.30 15.23
C PRO A 82 4.42 6.09 15.41
N SER A 83 3.60 6.38 14.39
CA SER A 83 2.13 6.32 14.45
C SER A 83 1.56 5.99 13.07
N PRO A 84 1.76 4.76 12.57
CA PRO A 84 1.43 4.41 11.19
C PRO A 84 -0.06 4.43 10.86
N SER A 85 -0.95 4.34 11.85
CA SER A 85 -2.40 4.48 11.67
C SER A 85 -2.90 5.92 11.82
N ASP A 86 -2.03 6.89 12.11
CA ASP A 86 -2.41 8.29 12.14
C ASP A 86 -2.05 8.96 10.81
N LYS A 87 -3.02 9.03 9.89
CA LYS A 87 -2.86 9.69 8.59
C LYS A 87 -2.50 11.19 8.65
N ARG A 88 -2.52 11.81 9.83
CA ARG A 88 -2.08 13.19 10.06
C ARG A 88 -0.64 13.28 10.55
N CYS A 89 0.00 12.15 10.81
CA CYS A 89 1.40 12.07 11.22
C CYS A 89 2.29 12.77 10.17
N GLN A 90 3.22 13.59 10.64
CA GLN A 90 4.11 14.41 9.81
C GLN A 90 5.53 13.83 9.72
N CYS A 91 5.71 12.54 10.05
CA CYS A 91 7.04 11.90 10.00
C CYS A 91 7.53 11.74 8.56
N GLU A 92 8.83 11.51 8.39
CA GLU A 92 9.46 11.30 7.08
C GLU A 92 8.77 10.20 6.27
N SER A 93 8.43 9.08 6.90
CA SER A 93 7.70 7.98 6.25
C SER A 93 6.38 8.44 5.61
N HIS A 94 5.61 9.28 6.29
CA HIS A 94 4.35 9.81 5.75
C HIS A 94 4.60 10.87 4.66
N GLN A 95 5.67 11.64 4.76
CA GLN A 95 6.03 12.63 3.73
C GLN A 95 6.48 11.94 2.43
N VAL A 96 7.31 10.89 2.54
CA VAL A 96 7.82 10.12 1.40
C VAL A 96 6.73 9.25 0.80
N LEU A 97 6.12 8.37 1.62
CA LEU A 97 5.12 7.41 1.14
C LEU A 97 3.79 8.08 0.80
N GLY A 98 3.48 9.22 1.43
CA GLY A 98 2.28 10.01 1.17
C GLY A 98 2.49 11.12 0.15
N HIS A 99 3.61 11.13 -0.58
CA HIS A 99 3.87 12.12 -1.63
C HIS A 99 2.72 12.14 -2.66
N GLN A 100 2.45 13.34 -3.17
CA GLN A 100 1.40 13.58 -4.15
C GLN A 100 1.90 14.55 -5.23
N THR A 101 1.58 14.25 -6.48
CA THR A 101 1.75 15.15 -7.62
C THR A 101 0.36 15.49 -8.20
N ASP A 102 0.09 16.77 -8.43
CA ASP A 102 -1.20 17.25 -8.97
C ASP A 102 -2.43 16.71 -8.22
N TYR A 103 -2.38 16.69 -6.88
CA TYR A 103 -3.41 16.14 -6.00
C TYR A 103 -3.70 14.65 -6.20
N ARG A 104 -2.74 13.89 -6.72
CA ARG A 104 -2.85 12.44 -6.87
C ARG A 104 -1.69 11.77 -6.14
N TRP A 105 -2.00 10.74 -5.38
CA TRP A 105 -0.98 9.95 -4.71
C TRP A 105 -0.07 9.23 -5.71
N ASP A 106 1.23 9.43 -5.56
CA ASP A 106 2.32 8.85 -6.36
C ASP A 106 3.50 8.42 -5.48
N GLY A 107 3.26 8.16 -4.19
CA GLY A 107 4.32 7.90 -3.21
C GLY A 107 5.23 6.71 -3.53
N LEU A 108 4.73 5.68 -4.24
CA LEU A 108 5.57 4.56 -4.69
C LEU A 108 6.53 4.98 -5.82
N ASP A 109 6.03 5.73 -6.80
CA ASP A 109 6.84 6.25 -7.90
C ASP A 109 7.88 7.25 -7.38
N HIS A 110 7.48 8.12 -6.45
CA HIS A 110 8.38 9.06 -5.78
C HIS A 110 9.47 8.34 -4.97
N SER A 111 9.14 7.18 -4.39
CA SER A 111 10.09 6.33 -3.66
C SER A 111 10.98 5.49 -4.61
N GLY A 112 10.82 5.62 -5.92
CA GLY A 112 11.59 4.87 -6.93
C GLY A 112 11.24 3.39 -7.01
N VAL A 113 10.08 2.97 -6.48
CA VAL A 113 9.65 1.57 -6.47
C VAL A 113 9.25 1.11 -7.86
N GLU A 114 9.85 0.02 -8.34
CA GLU A 114 9.48 -0.58 -9.62
C GLU A 114 8.39 -1.65 -9.44
N ILE A 115 7.19 -1.37 -9.96
CA ILE A 115 6.09 -2.34 -9.98
C ILE A 115 6.28 -3.31 -11.17
N LYS A 116 6.46 -4.60 -10.86
CA LYS A 116 6.68 -5.66 -11.84
C LYS A 116 5.39 -6.30 -12.34
N ASP A 117 4.39 -6.41 -11.47
CA ASP A 117 3.11 -7.03 -11.78
C ASP A 117 2.03 -6.53 -10.82
N MET A 118 0.77 -6.55 -11.24
CA MET A 118 -0.38 -6.14 -10.44
C MET A 118 -1.39 -7.29 -10.34
N PHE A 119 -1.95 -7.48 -9.15
CA PHE A 119 -2.98 -8.49 -8.92
C PHE A 119 -4.04 -7.97 -7.94
N ILE A 120 -5.26 -8.50 -8.01
CA ILE A 120 -6.32 -8.08 -7.09
C ILE A 120 -6.26 -8.92 -5.82
N LEU A 121 -6.27 -8.25 -4.67
CA LEU A 121 -6.45 -8.90 -3.37
C LEU A 121 -7.95 -9.06 -3.12
N ARG A 122 -8.46 -10.27 -3.36
CA ARG A 122 -9.82 -10.72 -2.99
C ARG A 122 -9.81 -11.69 -1.81
#